data_AF-A0AA47GSZ8-F1
#
_entry.id   AF-A0AA47GSZ8-F1
#
_cell.length_a   1.000
_cell.length_b   1.000
_cell.length_c   1.000
_cell.angle_alpha   90.00
_cell.angle_beta   90.00
_cell.angle_gamma   90.00
#
_symmetry.space_group_name_H-M   'P 1'
#
loop_
_entity.id
_entity.type
_entity.pdbx_description
1 polymer ?
#
loop_
_entity_poly.entity_id
_entity_poly.type
_entity_poly.pdbx_seq_one_letter_code
_entity_poly.pdbx_strand_id
1 'polypeptide(L)' 'MNKSILVLALMSLLVSCKVSESTSKAWVVSTLAGSRLGHVDATGTAAKFYYPIGVSVDSSGNVYV' A
#
# COMPACT_ATOMS: atom_id res chain seq x y z
N MET A 1 -25.87 46.10 9.12
CA MET A 1 -25.02 44.91 8.85
C MET A 1 -23.64 45.14 9.44
N ASN A 2 -23.23 44.29 10.37
CA ASN A 2 -22.01 44.35 11.15
C ASN A 2 -20.85 43.72 10.36
N LYS A 3 -19.86 44.54 10.00
CA LYS A 3 -18.68 44.13 9.20
C LYS A 3 -17.95 42.93 9.80
N SER A 4 -17.95 42.78 11.14
CA SER A 4 -17.35 41.66 11.86
C SER A 4 -18.02 40.30 11.57
N ILE A 5 -19.34 40.28 11.35
CA ILE A 5 -20.06 39.05 10.98
C ILE A 5 -19.67 38.59 9.58
N LEU A 6 -19.45 39.54 8.66
CA LEU A 6 -19.04 39.24 7.28
C LEU A 6 -17.63 38.60 7.23
N VAL A 7 -16.71 39.06 8.07
CA VAL A 7 -15.33 38.55 8.14
C VAL A 7 -15.28 37.14 8.73
N LEU A 8 -16.06 36.87 9.78
CA LEU A 8 -16.18 35.52 10.38
C LEU A 8 -16.77 34.51 9.38
N ALA A 9 -17.79 34.90 8.62
CA ALA A 9 -18.37 34.05 7.57
C ALA A 9 -17.36 33.75 6.45
N LEU A 10 -16.59 34.75 6.00
CA LEU A 10 -15.56 34.59 4.97
C LEU A 10 -14.41 33.67 5.43
N MET A 11 -13.99 33.78 6.69
CA MET A 11 -12.94 32.93 7.27
C MET A 11 -13.38 31.47 7.40
N SER A 12 -14.65 31.21 7.75
CA SER A 12 -15.20 29.85 7.76
C SER A 12 -15.32 29.23 6.36
N LEU A 13 -15.53 30.06 5.33
CA LEU A 13 -15.62 29.64 3.93
C LEU A 13 -14.24 29.31 3.34
N LEU A 14 -13.20 30.06 3.72
CA LEU A 14 -11.80 29.81 3.34
C LEU A 14 -11.25 28.48 3.89
N VAL A 15 -11.76 28.02 5.03
CA VAL A 15 -11.42 26.70 5.63
C VAL A 15 -12.11 25.54 4.91
N SER A 16 -13.16 25.80 4.12
CA SER A 16 -13.91 24.78 3.38
C SER A 16 -13.29 24.40 2.02
N CYS A 17 -12.27 25.13 1.56
CA CYS A 17 -11.52 24.73 0.38
C CYS A 17 -10.64 23.52 0.73
N LYS A 18 -11.21 22.32 0.62
CA LYS A 18 -10.42 21.10 0.71
C LYS A 18 -9.50 21.05 -0.50
N VAL A 19 -8.21 21.30 -0.28
CA VAL A 19 -7.17 20.83 -1.20
C VAL A 19 -7.41 19.33 -1.34
N SER A 20 -7.67 18.88 -2.58
CA SER A 20 -7.69 17.45 -2.89
C SER A 20 -6.27 16.93 -2.73
N GLU A 21 -5.90 16.59 -1.49
CA GLU A 21 -4.65 15.91 -1.21
C GLU A 21 -4.68 14.59 -1.97
N SER A 22 -3.81 14.48 -2.98
CA SER A 22 -3.47 13.19 -3.57
C SER A 22 -2.74 12.39 -2.49
N THR A 23 -3.50 11.69 -1.66
CA THR A 23 -2.95 10.69 -0.74
C THR A 23 -2.38 9.57 -1.60
N SER A 24 -1.09 9.66 -1.90
CA SER A 24 -0.38 8.55 -2.52
C SER A 24 -0.34 7.41 -1.50
N LYS A 25 -1.11 6.35 -1.76
CA LYS A 25 -1.06 5.14 -0.96
C LYS A 25 0.35 4.55 -1.10
N ALA A 26 1.09 4.47 0.00
CA ALA A 26 2.40 3.83 -0.02
C ALA A 26 2.24 2.33 -0.28
N TRP A 27 2.99 1.81 -1.25
CA TRP A 27 3.10 0.37 -1.46
C TRP A 27 4.15 -0.19 -0.51
N VAL A 28 3.80 -1.26 0.21
CA VAL A 28 4.73 -2.00 1.08
C VAL A 28 5.07 -3.31 0.37
N VAL A 29 6.37 -3.59 0.23
CA VAL A 29 6.88 -4.84 -0.35
C VAL A 29 7.51 -5.67 0.77
N SER A 30 7.21 -6.96 0.80
CA SER A 30 7.79 -7.92 1.74
C SER A 30 8.07 -9.25 1.05
N THR A 31 8.97 -10.04 1.64
CA THR A 31 9.31 -11.38 1.15
C THR A 31 8.36 -12.41 1.75
N LEU A 32 7.57 -13.09 0.91
CA LEU A 32 6.67 -14.15 1.34
C LEU A 32 7.41 -15.45 1.70
N ALA A 33 8.33 -15.89 0.82
CA ALA A 33 9.11 -17.11 1.01
C ALA A 33 10.48 -17.02 0.32
N GLY A 34 11.43 -17.87 0.75
CA GLY A 34 12.78 -17.89 0.19
C GLY A 34 13.77 -16.96 0.89
N SER A 35 15.04 -17.34 0.86
CA SER A 35 16.16 -16.49 1.33
C SER A 35 17.49 -16.84 0.67
N ARG A 36 17.73 -18.14 0.42
CA ARG A 36 18.94 -18.66 -0.24
C ARG A 36 18.56 -19.67 -1.31
N LEU A 37 19.39 -19.77 -2.34
CA LEU A 37 19.22 -20.75 -3.41
C LEU A 37 19.24 -22.19 -2.86
N GLY A 38 18.45 -23.07 -3.45
CA GLY A 38 18.42 -24.50 -3.14
C GLY A 38 17.02 -25.10 -3.27
N HIS A 39 16.84 -26.28 -2.69
CA HIS A 39 15.57 -27.01 -2.72
C HIS A 39 15.28 -27.56 -1.33
N VAL A 40 14.39 -26.88 -0.59
CA VAL A 40 13.98 -27.26 0.77
C VAL A 40 12.55 -26.79 0.99
N ASP A 41 11.69 -27.72 1.38
CA ASP A 41 10.36 -27.42 1.87
C ASP A 41 10.45 -26.87 3.29
N ALA A 42 9.90 -25.67 3.50
CA ALA A 42 9.76 -25.05 4.80
C ALA A 42 8.75 -23.89 4.71
N THR A 43 8.45 -23.27 5.85
CA THR A 43 7.57 -22.09 5.90
C THR A 43 8.36 -20.80 5.73
N GLY A 44 7.84 -19.87 4.92
CA GLY A 44 8.38 -18.52 4.80
C GLY A 44 9.81 -18.47 4.26
N THR A 45 10.66 -17.64 4.86
CA THR A 45 12.05 -17.42 4.41
C THR A 45 12.97 -18.63 4.59
N ALA A 46 12.53 -19.67 5.32
CA ALA A 46 13.25 -20.93 5.46
C ALA A 46 13.12 -21.83 4.22
N ALA A 47 12.07 -21.65 3.41
CA ALA A 47 11.91 -22.35 2.14
C ALA A 47 13.05 -21.99 1.18
N LYS A 48 13.39 -22.88 0.24
CA LYS A 48 14.41 -22.61 -0.78
C LYS A 48 13.90 -22.94 -2.17
N PHE A 49 14.24 -22.04 -3.11
CA PHE A 49 13.95 -22.17 -4.54
C PHE A 49 15.25 -22.12 -5.33
N TYR A 50 15.30 -22.84 -6.45
CA TYR A 50 16.46 -22.87 -7.34
C TYR A 50 16.05 -22.33 -8.72
N TYR A 51 16.41 -21.08 -8.99
CA TYR A 51 16.11 -20.37 -10.24
C TYR A 51 14.65 -20.51 -10.73
N PRO A 52 13.66 -19.97 -9.98
CA PRO A 52 12.30 -19.92 -10.48
C PRO A 52 12.21 -19.03 -11.73
N ILE A 53 11.50 -19.50 -12.76
CA ILE A 53 11.36 -18.80 -14.05
C ILE A 53 9.94 -18.27 -14.30
N GLY A 54 9.02 -18.55 -13.38
CA GLY A 54 7.62 -18.17 -13.49
C GLY A 54 6.95 -18.09 -12.12
N VAL A 55 5.77 -17.49 -12.10
CA VAL A 55 4.89 -17.44 -10.93
C VAL A 55 3.45 -17.33 -11.40
N SER A 56 2.52 -17.98 -10.70
CA SER A 56 1.08 -17.83 -10.91
C SER A 56 0.34 -17.76 -9.58
N VAL A 57 -0.86 -17.19 -9.58
CA VAL A 57 -1.70 -17.04 -8.38
C VAL A 57 -3.07 -17.59 -8.69
N ASP A 58 -3.62 -18.44 -7.81
CA ASP A 58 -4.98 -18.94 -7.94
C ASP A 58 -6.03 -17.98 -7.36
N SER A 59 -7.31 -18.34 -7.46
CA SER A 59 -8.42 -17.52 -6.93
C SER A 59 -8.48 -17.45 -5.40
N SER A 60 -7.78 -18.35 -4.70
CA SER A 60 -7.67 -18.35 -3.23
C SER A 60 -6.48 -17.54 -2.73
N GLY A 61 -5.64 -17.03 -3.64
CA GLY A 61 -4.43 -16.27 -3.30
C GLY A 61 -3.21 -17.15 -3.03
N ASN A 62 -3.24 -18.44 -3.36
CA ASN A 62 -2.06 -19.29 -3.28
C ASN A 62 -1.10 -18.94 -4.42
N VAL A 63 0.18 -18.79 -4.09
CA VAL A 63 1.24 -18.47 -5.05
C VAL A 63 1.99 -19.74 -5.42
N TYR A 64 2.07 -20.03 -6.72
CA TYR A 64 2.81 -21.14 -7.29
C TYR A 64 4.01 -20.58 -8.04
N VAL A 65 5.20 -21.07 -7.70
CA VAL A 65 6.51 -20.60 -8.18
C VAL A 65 7.24 -21.74 -8.89
#